data_AF-A0A7M7M0Q4-F1
#
_entry.id   AF-A0A7M7M0Q4-F1
#
_cell.length_a   1.000
_cell.length_b   1.000
_cell.length_c   1.000
_cell.angle_alpha   90.00
_cell.angle_beta   90.00
_cell.angle_gamma   90.00
#
_symmetry.space_group_name_H-M   'P 1'
#
loop_
_entity.id
_entity.type
_entity.pdbx_description
1 polymer ?
#
loop_
_entity_poly.entity_id
_entity_poly.type
_entity_poly.pdbx_seq_one_letter_code
_entity_poly.pdbx_strand_id
1 'polypeptide(L)'
;MHQTSVKCNVKLCSNNDVPPSSVIRTCLGPSLAQVFFDYTHHDTLKLLDVLITSKTSKPCFSIPEDQMTKNDVPPTDHQIIKAFVHQNILEIGEALLENLKKEVEENLKDKIERQSREKFYLYQAKKRREADLQTQQLHEKYQNFLESVRVNLQKQLEKEWLKAAEECAKNTQKAIIQERMNITQEMIRKMRVEITHITQSLYNDFEKLFCAKRDTIIADFNQIMRERQIKFKNEIRELKEKANRDMYIQKRQFEMQSVTDIIYVLCLERVRSNKEKHAIHRYFEERIDEFYELIIHLRDIINIMKEEIINCHTNKKSLEEKLYNVTKHFQKFINFIFHALPGQADYLLPPELQELINLDIDEEDKKIE
;
A
#
# COMPACT_ATOMS: atom_id res chain seq x y z
N MET A 1 76.73 14.65 -17.93
CA MET A 1 78.00 15.41 -18.09
C MET A 1 77.69 16.74 -18.75
N HIS A 2 77.49 17.79 -17.95
CA HIS A 2 77.64 19.16 -18.41
C HIS A 2 78.51 19.89 -17.39
N GLN A 3 79.60 20.42 -17.91
CA GLN A 3 80.70 21.02 -17.17
C GLN A 3 80.20 22.19 -16.34
N THR A 4 80.62 22.16 -15.09
CA THR A 4 80.51 23.21 -14.09
C THR A 4 81.00 24.55 -14.65
N SER A 5 80.08 25.50 -14.81
CA SER A 5 80.39 26.91 -15.01
C SER A 5 81.14 27.43 -13.79
N VAL A 6 82.36 27.93 -14.02
CA VAL A 6 83.22 28.52 -13.00
C VAL A 6 82.49 29.70 -12.34
N LYS A 7 82.22 29.56 -11.05
CA LYS A 7 81.63 30.61 -10.20
C LYS A 7 82.62 31.78 -10.09
N CYS A 8 82.24 32.93 -10.64
CA CYS A 8 82.91 34.19 -10.32
C CYS A 8 82.46 34.65 -8.92
N ASN A 9 83.35 34.55 -7.92
CA ASN A 9 83.12 35.06 -6.58
C ASN A 9 83.22 36.60 -6.59
N VAL A 10 82.07 37.28 -6.69
CA VAL A 10 81.95 38.76 -6.64
C VAL A 10 82.04 39.26 -5.18
N LYS A 11 83.11 38.89 -4.46
CA LYS A 11 83.37 39.35 -3.08
C LYS A 11 84.74 40.01 -2.88
N LEU A 12 85.29 40.64 -3.92
CA LEU A 12 86.58 41.34 -3.83
C LEU A 12 86.59 42.73 -4.49
N CYS A 13 85.45 43.44 -4.51
CA CYS A 13 85.38 44.84 -4.95
C CYS A 13 84.91 45.75 -3.82
N SER A 14 85.53 45.66 -2.64
CA SER A 14 85.20 46.51 -1.48
C SER A 14 86.35 47.38 -0.99
N ASN A 15 87.54 47.28 -1.57
CA ASN A 15 88.65 48.22 -1.34
C ASN A 15 89.07 48.76 -2.69
N ASN A 16 89.35 50.07 -2.79
CA ASN A 16 89.81 50.77 -4.01
C ASN A 16 91.24 50.34 -4.44
N ASP A 17 91.55 49.05 -4.39
CA ASP A 17 92.83 48.48 -4.76
C ASP A 17 92.79 48.03 -6.23
N VAL A 18 93.73 48.51 -7.02
CA VAL A 18 93.85 48.16 -8.45
C VAL A 18 94.17 46.66 -8.57
N PRO A 19 93.38 45.86 -9.32
CA PRO A 19 93.58 44.41 -9.39
C PRO A 19 94.90 44.06 -10.12
N PRO A 20 95.71 43.13 -9.58
CA PRO A 20 96.99 42.75 -10.19
C PRO A 20 96.82 42.03 -11.54
N SER A 21 97.84 42.14 -12.42
CA SER A 21 97.79 41.68 -13.81
C SER A 21 97.48 40.18 -14.00
N SER A 22 97.77 39.35 -12.99
CA SER A 22 97.45 37.91 -12.99
C SER A 22 95.94 37.64 -12.89
N VAL A 23 95.18 38.47 -12.16
CA VAL A 23 93.73 38.32 -12.01
C VAL A 23 93.01 38.69 -13.30
N ILE A 24 93.50 39.72 -14.00
CA ILE A 24 92.97 40.16 -15.30
C ILE A 24 93.14 39.06 -16.36
N ARG A 25 94.31 38.42 -16.43
CA ARG A 25 94.55 37.28 -17.36
C ARG A 25 93.67 36.07 -17.06
N THR A 26 93.34 35.84 -15.79
CA THR A 26 92.56 34.66 -15.38
C THR A 26 91.05 34.86 -15.61
N CYS A 27 90.53 36.09 -15.44
CA CYS A 27 89.11 36.39 -15.65
C CYS A 27 88.74 36.61 -17.13
N LEU A 28 89.59 37.27 -17.91
CA LEU A 28 89.30 37.60 -19.32
C LEU A 28 89.78 36.52 -20.30
N GLY A 29 90.63 35.61 -19.86
CA GLY A 29 91.32 34.65 -20.72
C GLY A 29 92.50 35.27 -21.48
N PRO A 30 93.49 34.45 -21.90
CA PRO A 30 94.78 34.94 -22.39
C PRO A 30 94.67 35.82 -23.64
N SER A 31 93.75 35.54 -24.55
CA SER A 31 93.60 36.29 -25.80
C SER A 31 92.96 37.67 -25.61
N LEU A 32 91.96 37.78 -24.73
CA LEU A 32 91.26 39.05 -24.47
C LEU A 32 92.07 39.96 -23.53
N ALA A 33 92.80 39.37 -22.58
CA ALA A 33 93.70 40.11 -21.70
C ALA A 33 94.88 40.74 -22.48
N GLN A 34 95.38 40.08 -23.53
CA GLN A 34 96.43 40.62 -24.40
C GLN A 34 95.96 41.91 -25.10
N VAL A 35 94.76 41.89 -25.70
CA VAL A 35 94.16 43.08 -26.34
C VAL A 35 93.92 44.21 -25.33
N PHE A 36 93.53 43.88 -24.09
CA PHE A 36 93.37 44.88 -23.03
C PHE A 36 94.70 45.58 -22.68
N PHE A 37 95.81 44.85 -22.58
CA PHE A 37 97.14 45.44 -22.33
C PHE A 37 97.69 46.19 -23.54
N ASP A 38 97.40 45.74 -24.75
CA ASP A 38 97.90 46.37 -25.99
C ASP A 38 97.24 47.73 -26.29
N TYR A 39 96.03 47.99 -25.75
CA TYR A 39 95.27 49.22 -25.97
C TYR A 39 95.12 50.11 -24.71
N THR A 40 95.76 49.77 -23.59
CA THR A 40 95.71 50.61 -22.37
C THR A 40 96.84 51.64 -22.32
N HIS A 41 96.55 52.79 -21.70
CA HIS A 41 97.48 53.92 -21.61
C HIS A 41 98.71 53.56 -20.74
N HIS A 42 99.89 54.05 -21.11
CA HIS A 42 101.16 53.64 -20.50
C HIS A 42 101.25 53.91 -18.98
N ASP A 43 100.54 54.93 -18.50
CA ASP A 43 100.47 55.28 -17.07
C ASP A 43 99.61 54.31 -16.27
N THR A 44 98.61 53.70 -16.91
CA THR A 44 97.76 52.66 -16.30
C THR A 44 98.51 51.33 -16.23
N LEU A 45 99.36 51.02 -17.22
CA LEU A 45 100.27 49.87 -17.19
C LEU A 45 101.28 49.97 -16.04
N LYS A 46 101.87 51.15 -15.80
CA LYS A 46 102.79 51.37 -14.67
C LYS A 46 102.14 51.16 -13.29
N LEU A 47 100.84 51.42 -13.15
CA LEU A 47 100.09 51.15 -11.92
C LEU A 47 99.77 49.65 -11.75
N LEU A 48 99.63 48.90 -12.85
CA LEU A 48 99.33 47.47 -12.86
C LEU A 48 100.59 46.58 -12.70
N ASP A 49 101.77 47.08 -13.09
CA ASP A 49 103.05 46.36 -13.09
C ASP A 49 103.90 46.52 -11.82
N VAL A 50 103.39 47.12 -10.74
CA VAL A 50 104.17 47.37 -9.50
C VAL A 50 104.57 46.06 -8.75
N LEU A 51 104.17 44.86 -9.18
CA LEU A 51 104.47 43.63 -8.44
C LEU A 51 104.88 42.40 -9.29
N ILE A 52 105.75 42.54 -10.31
CA ILE A 52 106.59 41.39 -10.74
C ILE A 52 108.06 41.80 -10.93
N THR A 53 108.88 41.24 -10.04
CA THR A 53 110.34 41.21 -10.00
C THR A 53 110.99 40.81 -11.33
N SER A 54 111.95 41.61 -11.81
CA SER A 54 113.07 41.09 -12.60
C SER A 54 114.38 41.34 -11.86
N LYS A 55 114.96 40.26 -11.30
CA LYS A 55 116.40 40.13 -11.08
C LYS A 55 116.90 39.37 -12.31
N THR A 56 117.98 39.76 -12.99
CA THR A 56 119.33 39.50 -12.48
C THR A 56 120.40 40.13 -13.38
N SER A 57 121.27 40.94 -12.75
CA SER A 57 122.74 40.93 -12.86
C SER A 57 123.40 41.39 -14.18
N LYS A 58 124.53 42.11 -14.23
CA LYS A 58 125.62 42.41 -13.27
C LYS A 58 126.56 43.49 -13.88
N PRO A 59 127.68 43.90 -13.26
CA PRO A 59 127.92 45.20 -12.59
C PRO A 59 128.95 46.12 -13.31
N CYS A 60 129.13 47.36 -12.82
CA CYS A 60 130.47 47.93 -12.52
C CYS A 60 130.36 49.35 -11.94
N PHE A 61 131.01 49.58 -10.79
CA PHE A 61 131.34 50.91 -10.28
C PHE A 61 132.62 51.43 -10.96
N SER A 62 132.68 52.72 -11.30
CA SER A 62 133.84 53.62 -11.10
C SER A 62 133.47 55.09 -11.41
N ILE A 63 133.99 56.01 -10.61
CA ILE A 63 134.06 57.49 -10.76
C ILE A 63 135.60 57.80 -10.79
N PRO A 64 136.17 58.93 -11.29
CA PRO A 64 135.91 59.91 -12.38
C PRO A 64 137.16 60.10 -13.32
N GLU A 65 137.11 61.00 -14.33
CA GLU A 65 138.15 61.99 -14.74
C GLU A 65 138.09 62.42 -16.23
N ASP A 66 138.23 63.74 -16.42
CA ASP A 66 138.87 64.50 -17.51
C ASP A 66 138.85 64.06 -18.99
N GLN A 67 138.35 64.97 -19.85
CA GLN A 67 139.03 65.55 -21.03
C GLN A 67 138.02 66.46 -21.80
N MET A 68 138.10 67.79 -21.71
CA MET A 68 138.93 68.74 -22.48
C MET A 68 138.55 68.95 -23.96
N THR A 69 138.10 70.18 -24.26
CA THR A 69 138.36 70.97 -25.49
C THR A 69 138.09 72.44 -25.09
N LYS A 70 139.08 73.33 -24.79
CA LYS A 70 140.08 74.06 -25.64
C LYS A 70 139.41 74.79 -26.82
N ASN A 71 139.56 76.09 -27.12
CA ASN A 71 140.44 77.22 -26.77
C ASN A 71 139.61 78.54 -27.00
N ASP A 72 139.95 79.79 -26.61
CA ASP A 72 141.19 80.56 -26.72
C ASP A 72 141.27 81.68 -25.65
N VAL A 73 142.50 82.04 -25.27
CA VAL A 73 142.90 82.95 -24.18
C VAL A 73 143.62 84.20 -24.78
N PRO A 74 144.16 85.19 -24.01
CA PRO A 74 144.05 86.63 -24.22
C PRO A 74 145.34 87.24 -24.85
N PRO A 75 145.57 88.56 -24.78
CA PRO A 75 146.70 88.94 -23.93
C PRO A 75 146.58 90.27 -23.17
N THR A 76 147.28 90.27 -22.05
CA THR A 76 147.70 91.35 -21.16
C THR A 76 148.64 92.33 -21.88
N ASP A 77 148.52 93.64 -21.60
CA ASP A 77 149.71 94.44 -21.29
C ASP A 77 149.38 95.74 -20.56
N HIS A 78 150.25 96.09 -19.61
CA HIS A 78 150.07 97.18 -18.66
C HIS A 78 150.63 98.52 -19.17
N GLN A 79 149.96 99.58 -18.71
CA GLN A 79 150.37 100.98 -18.56
C GLN A 79 149.89 101.94 -19.66
N ILE A 80 148.91 102.78 -19.30
CA ILE A 80 149.00 104.26 -19.22
C ILE A 80 147.64 104.83 -18.71
N ILE A 81 147.63 105.20 -17.43
CA ILE A 81 147.15 106.46 -16.80
C ILE A 81 145.86 107.16 -17.35
N LYS A 82 144.85 107.25 -16.45
CA LYS A 82 143.79 108.29 -16.25
C LYS A 82 142.82 108.66 -17.40
N ALA A 83 141.55 108.24 -17.27
CA ALA A 83 140.32 109.07 -17.11
C ALA A 83 139.02 108.30 -17.48
N PHE A 84 137.87 108.67 -16.87
CA PHE A 84 136.44 108.26 -17.13
C PHE A 84 135.97 106.90 -16.54
N VAL A 85 135.08 106.71 -15.54
CA VAL A 85 133.96 107.42 -14.85
C VAL A 85 132.53 107.13 -15.40
N HIS A 86 131.74 106.42 -14.57
CA HIS A 86 130.26 106.34 -14.38
C HIS A 86 129.24 105.79 -15.41
N GLN A 87 129.50 105.69 -16.72
CA GLN A 87 128.43 105.29 -17.68
C GLN A 87 128.03 103.79 -17.61
N ASN A 88 128.99 102.88 -17.41
CA ASN A 88 128.74 101.44 -17.56
C ASN A 88 127.96 100.79 -16.41
N ILE A 89 127.84 101.45 -15.26
CA ILE A 89 127.05 100.94 -14.11
C ILE A 89 125.55 101.22 -14.32
N LEU A 90 125.20 102.31 -14.99
CA LEU A 90 123.80 102.69 -15.26
C LEU A 90 123.14 101.75 -16.27
N GLU A 91 123.84 101.37 -17.35
CA GLU A 91 123.32 100.45 -18.36
C GLU A 91 123.05 99.04 -17.79
N ILE A 92 123.92 98.54 -16.90
CA ILE A 92 123.71 97.26 -16.21
C ILE A 92 122.51 97.35 -15.25
N GLY A 93 122.31 98.49 -14.60
CA GLY A 93 121.16 98.75 -13.74
C GLY A 93 119.84 98.78 -14.51
N GLU A 94 119.79 99.45 -15.67
CA GLU A 94 118.60 99.51 -16.53
C GLU A 94 118.23 98.13 -17.09
N ALA A 95 119.21 97.37 -17.60
CA ALA A 95 118.95 96.04 -18.14
C ALA A 95 118.41 95.05 -17.09
N LEU A 96 118.91 95.11 -15.86
CA LEU A 96 118.40 94.29 -14.75
C LEU A 96 116.99 94.71 -14.33
N LEU A 97 116.70 96.00 -14.31
CA LEU A 97 115.39 96.53 -13.95
C LEU A 97 114.33 96.15 -15.00
N GLU A 98 114.68 96.22 -16.28
CA GLU A 98 113.81 95.81 -17.39
C GLU A 98 113.50 94.30 -17.37
N ASN A 99 114.51 93.47 -17.06
CA ASN A 99 114.32 92.02 -16.91
C ASN A 99 113.44 91.67 -15.70
N LEU A 100 113.65 92.31 -14.55
CA LEU A 100 112.78 92.16 -13.37
C LEU A 100 111.35 92.61 -13.67
N LYS A 101 111.18 93.69 -14.45
CA LYS A 101 109.87 94.20 -14.85
C LYS A 101 109.13 93.18 -15.73
N LYS A 102 109.80 92.60 -16.72
CA LYS A 102 109.25 91.54 -17.57
C LYS A 102 108.91 90.28 -16.77
N GLU A 103 109.80 89.84 -15.88
CA GLU A 103 109.56 88.66 -15.05
C GLU A 103 108.37 88.84 -14.08
N VAL A 104 108.22 90.05 -13.52
CA VAL A 104 107.08 90.40 -12.66
C VAL A 104 105.78 90.49 -13.48
N GLU A 105 105.81 91.12 -14.67
CA GLU A 105 104.64 91.20 -15.57
C GLU A 105 104.21 89.81 -16.07
N GLU A 106 105.14 88.95 -16.43
CA GLU A 106 104.86 87.60 -16.90
C GLU A 106 104.30 86.74 -15.77
N ASN A 107 104.89 86.79 -14.57
CA ASN A 107 104.33 86.10 -13.39
C ASN A 107 102.94 86.62 -13.00
N LEU A 108 102.67 87.92 -13.12
CA LEU A 108 101.35 88.50 -12.87
C LEU A 108 100.34 88.04 -13.91
N LYS A 109 100.70 88.07 -15.19
CA LYS A 109 99.86 87.60 -16.29
C LYS A 109 99.52 86.12 -16.14
N ASP A 110 100.50 85.31 -15.79
CA ASP A 110 100.36 83.88 -15.60
C ASP A 110 99.51 83.54 -14.36
N LYS A 111 99.63 84.33 -13.29
CA LYS A 111 98.77 84.25 -12.10
C LYS A 111 97.32 84.68 -12.40
N ILE A 112 97.13 85.75 -13.18
CA ILE A 112 95.80 86.20 -13.63
C ILE A 112 95.16 85.15 -14.52
N GLU A 113 95.92 84.54 -15.43
CA GLU A 113 95.42 83.51 -16.33
C GLU A 113 95.02 82.25 -15.56
N ARG A 114 95.85 81.79 -14.61
CA ARG A 114 95.50 80.69 -13.71
C ARG A 114 94.23 80.96 -12.90
N GLN A 115 94.12 82.13 -12.27
CA GLN A 115 92.91 82.52 -11.53
C GLN A 115 91.67 82.62 -12.44
N SER A 116 91.84 83.07 -13.69
CA SER A 116 90.74 83.14 -14.65
C SER A 116 90.25 81.76 -15.08
N ARG A 117 91.17 80.82 -15.33
CA ARG A 117 90.87 79.41 -15.67
C ARG A 117 90.21 78.69 -14.50
N GLU A 118 90.72 78.88 -13.29
CA GLU A 118 90.11 78.33 -12.07
C GLU A 118 88.68 78.83 -11.87
N LYS A 119 88.45 80.15 -12.02
CA LYS A 119 87.10 80.73 -11.98
C LYS A 119 86.19 80.18 -13.08
N PHE A 120 86.70 79.99 -14.30
CA PHE A 120 85.94 79.42 -15.41
C PHE A 120 85.51 77.97 -15.12
N TYR A 121 86.44 77.12 -14.66
CA TYR A 121 86.12 75.73 -14.31
C TYR A 121 85.17 75.64 -13.10
N LEU A 122 85.34 76.50 -12.09
CA LEU A 122 84.44 76.59 -10.95
C LEU A 122 83.02 76.99 -11.40
N TYR A 123 82.90 77.97 -12.28
CA TYR A 123 81.61 78.38 -12.85
C TYR A 123 80.96 77.26 -13.67
N GLN A 124 81.73 76.57 -14.51
CA GLN A 124 81.22 75.43 -15.29
C GLN A 124 80.77 74.27 -14.40
N ALA A 125 81.53 73.96 -13.34
CA ALA A 125 81.16 72.95 -12.35
C ALA A 125 79.89 73.35 -11.58
N LYS A 126 79.74 74.63 -11.22
CA LYS A 126 78.53 75.16 -10.58
C LYS A 126 77.31 75.01 -11.49
N LYS A 127 77.43 75.38 -12.77
CA LYS A 127 76.36 75.21 -13.76
C LYS A 127 75.96 73.74 -13.96
N ARG A 128 76.92 72.81 -13.98
CA ARG A 128 76.63 71.36 -14.02
C ARG A 128 75.87 70.90 -12.78
N ARG A 129 76.33 71.29 -11.57
CA ARG A 129 75.64 70.94 -10.33
C ARG A 129 74.21 71.49 -10.26
N GLU A 130 74.00 72.72 -10.72
CA GLU A 130 72.65 73.32 -10.79
C GLU A 130 71.75 72.57 -11.77
N ALA A 131 72.26 72.20 -12.95
CA ALA A 131 71.53 71.39 -13.93
C ALA A 131 71.23 69.97 -13.41
N ASP A 132 72.19 69.33 -12.73
CA ASP A 132 72.01 68.01 -12.12
C ASP A 132 70.94 68.06 -11.02
N LEU A 133 70.97 69.09 -10.17
CA LEU A 133 69.97 69.29 -9.13
C LEU A 133 68.56 69.48 -9.72
N GLN A 134 68.43 70.29 -10.77
CA GLN A 134 67.15 70.47 -11.46
C GLN A 134 66.66 69.18 -12.11
N THR A 135 67.56 68.39 -12.70
CA THR A 135 67.24 67.11 -13.32
C THR A 135 66.79 66.09 -12.27
N GLN A 136 67.45 66.03 -11.11
CA GLN A 136 67.06 65.18 -9.98
C GLN A 136 65.69 65.58 -9.42
N GLN A 137 65.44 66.89 -9.20
CA GLN A 137 64.14 67.37 -8.75
C GLN A 137 63.01 67.03 -9.74
N LEU A 138 63.28 67.12 -11.04
CA LEU A 138 62.32 66.73 -12.07
C LEU A 138 62.07 65.22 -12.06
N HIS A 139 63.12 64.41 -11.92
CA HIS A 139 63.01 62.96 -11.83
C HIS A 139 62.19 62.53 -10.61
N GLU A 140 62.47 63.12 -9.44
CA GLU A 140 61.75 62.84 -8.20
C GLU A 140 60.26 63.19 -8.31
N LYS A 141 59.93 64.33 -8.93
CA LYS A 141 58.54 64.72 -9.22
C LYS A 141 57.83 63.68 -10.09
N TYR A 142 58.45 63.25 -11.19
CA TYR A 142 57.84 62.26 -12.08
C TYR A 142 57.76 60.87 -11.45
N GLN A 143 58.75 60.48 -10.65
CA GLN A 143 58.74 59.21 -9.92
C GLN A 143 57.60 59.19 -8.89
N ASN A 144 57.41 60.27 -8.13
CA ASN A 144 56.29 60.42 -7.21
C ASN A 144 54.94 60.39 -7.92
N PHE A 145 54.84 61.03 -9.10
CA PHE A 145 53.64 60.96 -9.92
C PHE A 145 53.35 59.53 -10.40
N LEU A 146 54.35 58.83 -10.96
CA LEU A 146 54.23 57.46 -11.42
C LEU A 146 53.83 56.51 -10.29
N GLU A 147 54.41 56.66 -9.10
CA GLU A 147 54.05 55.85 -7.94
C GLU A 147 52.61 56.12 -7.49
N SER A 148 52.17 57.38 -7.51
CA SER A 148 50.76 57.73 -7.22
C SER A 148 49.79 57.11 -8.23
N VAL A 149 50.15 57.11 -9.52
CA VAL A 149 49.34 56.53 -10.60
C VAL A 149 49.30 55.02 -10.44
N ARG A 150 50.43 54.37 -10.15
CA ARG A 150 50.51 52.94 -9.89
C ARG A 150 49.61 52.52 -8.72
N VAL A 151 49.69 53.23 -7.59
CA VAL A 151 48.86 52.97 -6.40
C VAL A 151 47.37 53.18 -6.72
N ASN A 152 47.02 54.23 -7.45
CA ASN A 152 45.62 54.48 -7.82
C ASN A 152 45.07 53.42 -8.79
N LEU A 153 45.84 53.03 -9.81
CA LEU A 153 45.47 51.95 -10.73
C LEU A 153 45.34 50.62 -10.00
N GLN A 154 46.25 50.31 -9.08
CA GLN A 154 46.16 49.09 -8.29
C GLN A 154 44.88 49.07 -7.43
N LYS A 155 44.55 50.18 -6.76
CA LYS A 155 43.29 50.30 -6.00
C LYS A 155 42.05 50.14 -6.88
N GLN A 156 42.06 50.70 -8.10
CA GLN A 156 40.95 50.53 -9.04
C GLN A 156 40.84 49.08 -9.52
N LEU A 157 41.96 48.45 -9.85
CA LEU A 157 42.01 47.05 -10.28
C LEU A 157 41.49 46.13 -9.17
N GLU A 158 41.93 46.32 -7.92
CA GLU A 158 41.45 45.56 -6.76
C GLU A 158 39.94 45.73 -6.57
N LYS A 159 39.42 46.96 -6.74
CA LYS A 159 37.98 47.23 -6.63
C LYS A 159 37.16 46.53 -7.72
N GLU A 160 37.59 46.60 -8.97
CA GLU A 160 36.91 45.92 -10.09
C GLU A 160 37.05 44.39 -9.99
N TRP A 161 38.20 43.90 -9.51
CA TRP A 161 38.41 42.49 -9.25
C TRP A 161 37.46 41.96 -8.17
N LEU A 162 37.29 42.69 -7.06
CA LEU A 162 36.35 42.33 -6.00
C LEU A 162 34.90 42.32 -6.51
N LYS A 163 34.50 43.32 -7.29
CA LYS A 163 33.16 43.35 -7.91
C LYS A 163 32.93 42.15 -8.84
N ALA A 164 33.89 41.87 -9.72
CA ALA A 164 33.79 40.74 -10.65
C ALA A 164 33.76 39.40 -9.91
N ALA A 165 34.55 39.26 -8.83
CA ALA A 165 34.54 38.08 -7.97
C ALA A 165 33.20 37.91 -7.26
N GLU A 166 32.61 38.99 -6.72
CA GLU A 166 31.27 38.96 -6.11
C GLU A 166 30.17 38.60 -7.11
N GLU A 167 30.21 39.17 -8.31
CA GLU A 167 29.23 38.88 -9.36
C GLU A 167 29.35 37.44 -9.87
N CYS A 168 30.58 36.95 -10.05
CA CYS A 168 30.84 35.55 -10.36
C CYS A 168 30.32 34.63 -9.25
N ALA A 169 30.57 34.95 -7.97
CA ALA A 169 30.07 34.17 -6.84
C ALA A 169 28.54 34.13 -6.80
N LYS A 170 27.86 35.27 -7.00
CA LYS A 170 26.40 35.37 -7.09
C LYS A 170 25.84 34.52 -8.24
N ASN A 171 26.44 34.62 -9.43
CA ASN A 171 26.00 33.85 -10.60
C ASN A 171 26.20 32.35 -10.40
N THR A 172 27.33 31.95 -9.81
CA THR A 172 27.63 30.55 -9.48
C THR A 172 26.63 30.01 -8.46
N GLN A 173 26.35 30.78 -7.40
CA GLN A 173 25.37 30.41 -6.39
C GLN A 173 23.95 30.28 -6.98
N LYS A 174 23.55 31.20 -7.86
CA LYS A 174 22.25 31.13 -8.56
C LYS A 174 22.15 29.88 -9.43
N ALA A 175 23.20 29.54 -10.19
CA ALA A 175 23.24 28.33 -11.00
C ALA A 175 23.15 27.06 -10.12
N ILE A 176 23.89 27.00 -9.01
CA ILE A 176 23.82 25.88 -8.06
C ILE A 176 22.41 25.72 -7.47
N ILE A 177 21.77 26.82 -7.07
CA ILE A 177 20.41 26.78 -6.51
C ILE A 177 19.41 26.29 -7.57
N GLN A 178 19.50 26.80 -8.80
CA GLN A 178 18.63 26.38 -9.89
C GLN A 178 18.78 24.89 -10.19
N GLU A 179 20.02 24.40 -10.26
CA GLU A 179 20.29 22.99 -10.54
C GLU A 179 19.79 22.08 -9.40
N ARG A 180 20.00 22.49 -8.14
CA ARG A 180 19.41 21.79 -6.98
C ARG A 180 17.89 21.74 -7.06
N MET A 181 17.24 22.83 -7.47
CA MET A 181 15.79 22.89 -7.61
C MET A 181 15.29 21.95 -8.72
N ASN A 182 15.96 21.94 -9.87
CA ASN A 182 15.66 21.05 -10.99
C ASN A 182 15.81 19.57 -10.59
N ILE A 183 16.92 19.21 -9.96
CA ILE A 183 17.18 17.84 -9.48
C ILE A 183 16.11 17.42 -8.46
N THR A 184 15.77 18.31 -7.52
CA THR A 184 14.76 18.03 -6.49
C THR A 184 13.37 17.81 -7.12
N GLN A 185 12.97 18.64 -8.08
CA GLN A 185 11.70 18.45 -8.80
C GLN A 185 11.66 17.14 -9.57
N GLU A 186 12.75 16.77 -10.26
CA GLU A 186 12.82 15.52 -11.01
C GLU A 186 12.78 14.29 -10.08
N MET A 187 13.47 14.35 -8.93
CA MET A 187 13.38 13.30 -7.91
C MET A 187 11.96 13.18 -7.35
N ILE A 188 11.31 14.29 -7.01
CA ILE A 188 9.91 14.27 -6.54
C ILE A 188 8.98 13.68 -7.60
N ARG A 189 9.18 14.02 -8.89
CA ARG A 189 8.40 13.46 -9.99
C ARG A 189 8.56 11.94 -10.08
N LYS A 190 9.80 11.43 -10.03
CA LYS A 190 10.08 9.98 -10.03
C LYS A 190 9.49 9.29 -8.81
N MET A 191 9.66 9.87 -7.61
CA MET A 191 9.07 9.32 -6.39
C MET A 191 7.54 9.24 -6.48
N ARG A 192 6.86 10.25 -7.03
CA ARG A 192 5.40 10.21 -7.22
C ARG A 192 4.97 9.09 -8.15
N VAL A 193 5.68 8.87 -9.24
CA VAL A 193 5.39 7.78 -10.18
C VAL A 193 5.53 6.42 -9.48
N GLU A 194 6.63 6.20 -8.76
CA GLU A 194 6.86 4.96 -8.00
C GLU A 194 5.83 4.75 -6.89
N ILE A 195 5.52 5.79 -6.10
CA ILE A 195 4.49 5.72 -5.07
C ILE A 195 3.14 5.37 -5.69
N THR A 196 2.79 5.99 -6.82
CA THR A 196 1.53 5.69 -7.51
C THR A 196 1.49 4.24 -7.98
N HIS A 197 2.59 3.76 -8.58
CA HIS A 197 2.71 2.37 -9.04
C HIS A 197 2.56 1.37 -7.89
N ILE A 198 3.29 1.58 -6.79
CA ILE A 198 3.23 0.73 -5.59
C ILE A 198 1.82 0.75 -4.99
N THR A 199 1.24 1.93 -4.82
CA THR A 199 -0.13 2.09 -4.27
C THR A 199 -1.13 1.31 -5.12
N GLN A 200 -1.03 1.44 -6.44
CA GLN A 200 -1.97 0.80 -7.37
C GLN A 200 -1.77 -0.72 -7.44
N SER A 201 -0.53 -1.20 -7.37
CA SER A 201 -0.23 -2.63 -7.22
C SER A 201 -0.81 -3.20 -5.94
N LEU A 202 -0.57 -2.56 -4.80
CA LEU A 202 -1.09 -2.98 -3.50
C LEU A 202 -2.62 -3.00 -3.48
N TYR A 203 -3.26 -1.98 -4.07
CA TYR A 203 -4.71 -1.93 -4.16
C TYR A 203 -5.26 -3.08 -5.03
N ASN A 204 -4.65 -3.34 -6.18
CA ASN A 204 -5.04 -4.45 -7.05
C ASN A 204 -4.87 -5.81 -6.37
N ASP A 205 -3.78 -6.01 -5.62
CA ASP A 205 -3.54 -7.25 -4.89
C ASP A 205 -4.53 -7.43 -3.75
N PHE A 206 -4.84 -6.34 -3.03
CA PHE A 206 -5.87 -6.34 -1.99
C PHE A 206 -7.25 -6.66 -2.56
N GLU A 207 -7.63 -6.03 -3.69
CA GLU A 207 -8.91 -6.26 -4.35
C GLU A 207 -9.05 -7.70 -4.84
N LYS A 208 -7.99 -8.30 -5.39
CA LYS A 208 -7.96 -9.72 -5.76
C LYS A 208 -8.17 -10.63 -4.56
N LEU A 209 -7.46 -10.36 -3.46
CA LEU A 209 -7.59 -11.11 -2.20
C LEU A 209 -9.00 -10.99 -1.62
N PHE A 210 -9.57 -9.79 -1.69
CA PHE A 210 -10.92 -9.51 -1.21
C PHE A 210 -11.98 -10.21 -2.06
N CYS A 211 -11.88 -10.11 -3.40
CA CYS A 211 -12.75 -10.82 -4.32
C CYS A 211 -12.68 -12.33 -4.10
N ALA A 212 -11.48 -12.92 -3.99
CA ALA A 212 -11.32 -14.34 -3.73
C ALA A 212 -11.97 -14.76 -2.41
N LYS A 213 -11.76 -14.02 -1.31
CA LYS A 213 -12.41 -14.30 -0.03
C LYS A 213 -13.93 -14.19 -0.11
N ARG A 214 -14.45 -13.16 -0.77
CA ARG A 214 -15.90 -12.98 -0.97
C ARG A 214 -16.48 -14.17 -1.73
N ASP A 215 -15.82 -14.59 -2.80
CA ASP A 215 -16.29 -15.69 -3.64
C ASP A 215 -16.26 -17.02 -2.87
N THR A 216 -15.24 -17.26 -2.03
CA THR A 216 -15.21 -18.40 -1.09
C THR A 216 -16.38 -18.36 -0.11
N ILE A 217 -16.65 -17.21 0.52
CA ILE A 217 -17.76 -17.06 1.47
C ILE A 217 -19.11 -17.33 0.77
N ILE A 218 -19.29 -16.83 -0.45
CA ILE A 218 -20.50 -17.09 -1.25
C ILE A 218 -20.63 -18.58 -1.58
N ALA A 219 -19.53 -19.23 -1.95
CA ALA A 219 -19.51 -20.66 -2.23
C ALA A 219 -19.89 -21.49 -0.99
N ASP A 220 -19.28 -21.20 0.16
CA ASP A 220 -19.57 -21.85 1.44
C ASP A 220 -21.02 -21.65 1.86
N PHE A 221 -21.52 -20.41 1.77
CA PHE A 221 -22.92 -20.09 2.07
C PHE A 221 -23.87 -20.88 1.18
N ASN A 222 -23.61 -20.91 -0.13
CA ASN A 222 -24.44 -21.65 -1.08
C ASN A 222 -24.41 -23.15 -0.81
N GLN A 223 -23.26 -23.72 -0.42
CA GLN A 223 -23.16 -25.11 -0.02
C GLN A 223 -24.01 -25.40 1.22
N ILE A 224 -23.87 -24.60 2.28
CA ILE A 224 -24.66 -24.73 3.51
C ILE A 224 -26.16 -24.65 3.21
N MET A 225 -26.56 -23.70 2.34
CA MET A 225 -27.97 -23.54 1.96
C MET A 225 -28.50 -24.75 1.18
N ARG A 226 -27.72 -25.31 0.25
CA ARG A 226 -28.11 -26.54 -0.48
C ARG A 226 -28.26 -27.72 0.46
N GLU A 227 -27.31 -27.93 1.37
CA GLU A 227 -27.36 -29.01 2.36
C GLU A 227 -28.59 -28.88 3.27
N ARG A 228 -28.88 -27.67 3.77
CA ARG A 228 -30.08 -27.39 4.56
C ARG A 228 -31.36 -27.65 3.77
N GLN A 229 -31.41 -27.23 2.51
CA GLN A 229 -32.59 -27.45 1.66
C GLN A 229 -32.84 -28.94 1.40
N ILE A 230 -31.78 -29.74 1.22
CA ILE A 230 -31.90 -31.19 1.09
C ILE A 230 -32.40 -31.82 2.40
N LYS A 231 -31.85 -31.42 3.56
CA LYS A 231 -32.31 -31.88 4.87
C LYS A 231 -33.80 -31.58 5.08
N PHE A 232 -34.22 -30.34 4.87
CA PHE A 232 -35.63 -29.97 5.00
C PHE A 232 -36.55 -30.72 4.02
N LYS A 233 -36.12 -30.94 2.77
CA LYS A 233 -36.90 -31.75 1.82
C LYS A 233 -37.06 -33.19 2.29
N ASN A 234 -36.02 -33.78 2.88
CA ASN A 234 -36.09 -35.13 3.43
C ASN A 234 -37.02 -35.17 4.66
N GLU A 235 -36.90 -34.22 5.59
CA GLU A 235 -37.78 -34.11 6.76
C GLU A 235 -39.26 -33.95 6.37
N ILE A 236 -39.56 -33.06 5.40
CA ILE A 236 -40.92 -32.88 4.89
C ILE A 236 -41.45 -34.17 4.26
N ARG A 237 -40.61 -34.89 3.50
CA ARG A 237 -41.00 -36.18 2.89
C ARG A 237 -41.31 -37.21 3.97
N GLU A 238 -40.46 -37.35 4.98
CA GLU A 238 -40.66 -38.28 6.10
C GLU A 238 -41.93 -37.95 6.90
N LEU A 239 -42.17 -36.66 7.17
CA LEU A 239 -43.40 -36.20 7.83
C LEU A 239 -44.64 -36.54 6.99
N LYS A 240 -44.58 -36.33 5.67
CA LYS A 240 -45.69 -36.65 4.77
C LYS A 240 -45.96 -38.15 4.72
N GLU A 241 -44.92 -38.97 4.65
CA GLU A 241 -45.04 -40.44 4.70
C GLU A 241 -45.61 -40.93 6.03
N LYS A 242 -45.21 -40.32 7.15
CA LYS A 242 -45.78 -40.63 8.47
C LYS A 242 -47.26 -40.24 8.54
N ALA A 243 -47.60 -39.01 8.16
CA ALA A 243 -48.99 -38.53 8.16
C ALA A 243 -49.91 -39.39 7.28
N ASN A 244 -49.43 -39.79 6.09
CA ASN A 244 -50.19 -40.69 5.21
C ASN A 244 -50.41 -42.06 5.84
N ARG A 245 -49.39 -42.63 6.51
CA ARG A 245 -49.53 -43.91 7.23
C ARG A 245 -50.54 -43.79 8.37
N ASP A 246 -50.44 -42.73 9.17
CA ASP A 246 -51.35 -42.49 10.29
C ASP A 246 -52.80 -42.30 9.80
N MET A 247 -53.01 -41.53 8.73
CA MET A 247 -54.33 -41.38 8.09
C MET A 247 -54.88 -42.71 7.58
N TYR A 248 -54.05 -43.56 6.96
CA TYR A 248 -54.49 -44.87 6.49
C TYR A 248 -54.94 -45.76 7.65
N ILE A 249 -54.18 -45.77 8.75
CA ILE A 249 -54.54 -46.52 9.96
C ILE A 249 -55.85 -46.01 10.55
N GLN A 250 -55.99 -44.69 10.71
CA GLN A 250 -57.22 -44.08 11.23
C GLN A 250 -58.43 -44.40 10.35
N LYS A 251 -58.28 -44.32 9.02
CA LYS A 251 -59.36 -44.69 8.09
C LYS A 251 -59.82 -46.13 8.33
N ARG A 252 -58.88 -47.08 8.45
CA ARG A 252 -59.21 -48.49 8.73
C ARG A 252 -59.89 -48.67 10.08
N GLN A 253 -59.44 -47.95 11.10
CA GLN A 253 -60.08 -47.98 12.42
C GLN A 253 -61.53 -47.47 12.35
N PHE A 254 -61.78 -46.37 11.65
CA PHE A 254 -63.14 -45.84 11.46
C PHE A 254 -64.03 -46.78 10.65
N GLU A 255 -63.51 -47.41 9.58
CA GLU A 255 -64.24 -48.44 8.82
C GLU A 255 -64.65 -49.61 9.73
N MET A 256 -63.72 -50.10 10.56
CA MET A 256 -64.00 -51.20 11.48
C MET A 256 -64.99 -50.80 12.59
N GLN A 257 -64.87 -49.60 13.14
CA GLN A 257 -65.81 -49.06 14.12
C GLN A 257 -67.21 -48.93 13.52
N SER A 258 -67.32 -48.40 12.31
CA SER A 258 -68.61 -48.29 11.61
C SER A 258 -69.28 -49.65 11.40
N VAL A 259 -68.53 -50.67 10.98
CA VAL A 259 -69.06 -52.04 10.86
C VAL A 259 -69.51 -52.58 12.22
N THR A 260 -68.72 -52.33 13.27
CA THR A 260 -69.06 -52.74 14.64
C THR A 260 -70.35 -52.09 15.12
N ASP A 261 -70.53 -50.79 14.86
CA ASP A 261 -71.74 -50.04 15.22
C ASP A 261 -72.97 -50.57 14.48
N ILE A 262 -72.85 -50.89 13.18
CA ILE A 262 -73.93 -51.52 12.39
C ILE A 262 -74.30 -52.88 12.99
N ILE A 263 -73.32 -53.73 13.31
CA ILE A 263 -73.57 -55.04 13.93
C ILE A 263 -74.27 -54.86 15.28
N TYR A 264 -73.85 -53.89 16.08
CA TYR A 264 -74.46 -53.60 17.37
C TYR A 264 -75.95 -53.22 17.21
N VAL A 265 -76.27 -52.31 16.28
CA VAL A 265 -77.66 -51.93 15.97
C VAL A 265 -78.47 -53.13 15.49
N LEU A 266 -77.93 -53.96 14.58
CA LEU A 266 -78.61 -55.16 14.10
C LEU A 266 -78.89 -56.17 15.23
N CYS A 267 -77.96 -56.34 16.17
CA CYS A 267 -78.14 -57.18 17.34
C CYS A 267 -79.24 -56.64 18.26
N LEU A 268 -79.28 -55.33 18.50
CA LEU A 268 -80.35 -54.69 19.29
C LEU A 268 -81.72 -54.87 18.64
N GLU A 269 -81.82 -54.63 17.34
CA GLU A 269 -83.07 -54.80 16.59
C GLU A 269 -83.51 -56.27 16.55
N ARG A 270 -82.58 -57.23 16.44
CA ARG A 270 -82.89 -58.65 16.56
C ARG A 270 -83.49 -58.99 17.94
N VAL A 271 -82.92 -58.46 19.02
CA VAL A 271 -83.47 -58.68 20.38
C VAL A 271 -84.86 -58.07 20.50
N ARG A 272 -85.07 -56.86 19.97
CA ARG A 272 -86.38 -56.19 19.97
C ARG A 272 -87.42 -57.00 19.19
N SER A 273 -87.10 -57.39 17.96
CA SER A 273 -87.98 -58.21 17.11
C SER A 273 -88.31 -59.55 17.76
N ASN A 274 -87.33 -60.20 18.40
CA ASN A 274 -87.58 -61.44 19.14
C ASN A 274 -88.53 -61.20 20.32
N LYS A 275 -88.40 -60.11 21.08
CA LYS A 275 -89.33 -59.78 22.17
C LYS A 275 -90.75 -59.56 21.64
N GLU A 276 -90.89 -58.78 20.57
CA GLU A 276 -92.19 -58.53 19.91
C GLU A 276 -92.81 -59.85 19.42
N LYS A 277 -92.01 -60.70 18.76
CA LYS A 277 -92.43 -62.03 18.31
C LYS A 277 -92.89 -62.92 19.47
N HIS A 278 -92.16 -62.97 20.58
CA HIS A 278 -92.56 -63.75 21.76
C HIS A 278 -93.83 -63.21 22.40
N ALA A 279 -94.03 -61.89 22.42
CA ALA A 279 -95.26 -61.28 22.92
C ALA A 279 -96.46 -61.67 22.06
N ILE A 280 -96.31 -61.66 20.73
CA ILE A 280 -97.34 -62.09 19.78
C ILE A 280 -97.64 -63.58 19.95
N HIS A 281 -96.62 -64.44 20.03
CA HIS A 281 -96.82 -65.88 20.24
C HIS A 281 -97.58 -66.16 21.55
N ARG A 282 -97.16 -65.54 22.65
CA ARG A 282 -97.84 -65.70 23.95
C ARG A 282 -99.30 -65.29 23.87
N TYR A 283 -99.59 -64.14 23.24
CA TYR A 283 -100.98 -63.70 23.04
C TYR A 283 -101.81 -64.74 22.29
N PHE A 284 -101.28 -65.33 21.21
CA PHE A 284 -102.01 -66.35 20.46
C PHE A 284 -102.11 -67.69 21.21
N GLU A 285 -101.10 -68.09 21.98
CA GLU A 285 -101.16 -69.26 22.85
C GLU A 285 -102.28 -69.10 23.88
N GLU A 286 -102.33 -67.97 24.59
CA GLU A 286 -103.40 -67.64 25.55
C GLU A 286 -104.79 -67.69 24.88
N ARG A 287 -104.93 -67.14 23.66
CA ARG A 287 -106.19 -67.21 22.91
C ARG A 287 -106.58 -68.61 22.48
N ILE A 288 -105.61 -69.42 22.07
CA ILE A 288 -105.85 -70.82 21.68
C ILE A 288 -106.32 -71.61 22.90
N ASP A 289 -105.67 -71.42 24.05
CA ASP A 289 -106.05 -72.07 25.31
C ASP A 289 -107.47 -71.65 25.74
N GLU A 290 -107.80 -70.36 25.68
CA GLU A 290 -109.16 -69.86 25.91
C GLU A 290 -110.20 -70.53 24.98
N PHE A 291 -109.88 -70.69 23.70
CA PHE A 291 -110.77 -71.39 22.75
C PHE A 291 -110.88 -72.88 23.05
N TYR A 292 -109.80 -73.55 23.47
CA TYR A 292 -109.84 -74.95 23.89
C TYR A 292 -110.75 -75.16 25.09
N GLU A 293 -110.62 -74.32 26.13
CA GLU A 293 -111.51 -74.35 27.29
C GLU A 293 -112.97 -74.12 26.89
N LEU A 294 -113.23 -73.18 25.98
CA LEU A 294 -114.57 -72.92 25.47
C LEU A 294 -115.13 -74.11 24.67
N ILE A 295 -114.31 -74.79 23.87
CA ILE A 295 -114.70 -76.02 23.15
C ILE A 295 -115.04 -77.15 24.13
N ILE A 296 -114.25 -77.33 25.20
CA ILE A 296 -114.52 -78.32 26.25
C ILE A 296 -115.86 -78.02 26.91
N HIS A 297 -116.07 -76.78 27.34
CA HIS A 297 -117.32 -76.34 27.95
C HIS A 297 -118.54 -76.54 27.03
N LEU A 298 -118.42 -76.20 25.74
CA LEU A 298 -119.48 -76.44 24.76
C LEU A 298 -119.75 -77.94 24.56
N ARG A 299 -118.71 -78.78 24.57
CA ARG A 299 -118.85 -80.24 24.48
C ARG A 299 -119.60 -80.79 25.69
N ASP A 300 -119.31 -80.30 26.89
CA ASP A 300 -120.01 -80.71 28.11
C ASP A 300 -121.49 -80.33 28.06
N ILE A 301 -121.83 -79.11 27.62
CA ILE A 301 -123.21 -78.70 27.39
C ILE A 301 -123.90 -79.63 26.38
N ILE A 302 -123.26 -79.93 25.24
CA ILE A 302 -123.83 -80.82 24.22
C ILE A 302 -124.09 -82.22 24.80
N ASN A 303 -123.19 -82.72 25.66
CA ASN A 303 -123.37 -84.02 26.31
C ASN A 303 -124.55 -84.00 27.28
N ILE A 304 -124.70 -82.95 28.10
CA ILE A 304 -125.86 -82.77 28.98
C ILE A 304 -127.15 -82.73 28.15
N MET A 305 -127.20 -81.93 27.09
CA MET A 305 -128.37 -81.85 26.20
C MET A 305 -128.69 -83.21 25.55
N LYS A 306 -127.67 -83.98 25.15
CA LYS A 306 -127.86 -85.33 24.62
C LYS A 306 -128.45 -86.28 25.66
N GLU A 307 -127.97 -86.24 26.91
CA GLU A 307 -128.53 -87.03 28.01
C GLU A 307 -129.97 -86.62 28.31
N GLU A 308 -130.29 -85.33 28.32
CA GLU A 308 -131.66 -84.83 28.46
C GLU A 308 -132.57 -85.31 27.33
N ILE A 309 -132.11 -85.29 26.07
CA ILE A 309 -132.86 -85.81 24.93
C ILE A 309 -133.09 -87.33 25.09
N ILE A 310 -132.07 -88.10 25.46
CA ILE A 310 -132.20 -89.55 25.69
C ILE A 310 -133.21 -89.81 26.81
N ASN A 311 -133.12 -89.09 27.93
CA ASN A 311 -134.05 -89.21 29.06
C ASN A 311 -135.49 -88.79 28.69
N CYS A 312 -135.64 -87.75 27.88
CA CYS A 312 -136.95 -87.36 27.35
C CYS A 312 -137.52 -88.46 26.45
N HIS A 313 -136.68 -89.07 25.61
CA HIS A 313 -137.12 -90.13 24.71
C HIS A 313 -137.49 -91.43 25.44
N THR A 314 -136.75 -91.81 26.49
CA THR A 314 -137.09 -92.96 27.35
C THR A 314 -138.35 -92.69 28.17
N ASN A 315 -138.51 -91.48 28.71
CA ASN A 315 -139.74 -91.07 29.40
C ASN A 315 -140.95 -91.09 28.46
N LYS A 316 -140.79 -90.58 27.22
CA LYS A 316 -141.84 -90.63 26.19
C LYS A 316 -142.23 -92.09 25.89
N LYS A 317 -141.25 -92.97 25.69
CA LYS A 317 -141.49 -94.40 25.43
C LYS A 317 -142.22 -95.08 26.60
N SER A 318 -141.83 -94.79 27.84
CA SER A 318 -142.54 -95.30 29.03
C SER A 318 -143.97 -94.75 29.14
N LEU A 319 -144.18 -93.49 28.77
CA LEU A 319 -145.52 -92.89 28.75
C LEU A 319 -146.39 -93.54 27.67
N GLU A 320 -145.84 -93.77 26.47
CA GLU A 320 -146.49 -94.50 25.37
C GLU A 320 -146.89 -95.93 25.82
N GLU A 321 -146.01 -96.68 26.49
CA GLU A 321 -146.33 -98.00 27.04
C GLU A 321 -147.46 -97.97 28.10
N LYS A 322 -147.46 -96.96 28.99
CA LYS A 322 -148.54 -96.77 29.96
C LYS A 322 -149.86 -96.44 29.26
N LEU A 323 -149.81 -95.55 28.27
CA LEU A 323 -150.98 -95.14 27.50
C LEU A 323 -151.54 -96.32 26.70
N TYR A 324 -150.68 -97.14 26.09
CA TYR A 324 -151.05 -98.42 25.47
C TYR A 324 -151.80 -99.33 26.45
N ASN A 325 -151.25 -99.56 27.66
CA ASN A 325 -151.89 -100.42 28.66
C ASN A 325 -153.28 -99.90 29.10
N VAL A 326 -153.40 -98.60 29.33
CA VAL A 326 -154.68 -97.96 29.63
C VAL A 326 -155.66 -98.14 28.47
N THR A 327 -155.20 -97.93 27.24
CA THR A 327 -156.00 -98.09 26.02
C THR A 327 -156.49 -99.53 25.86
N LYS A 328 -155.63 -100.52 26.11
CA LYS A 328 -155.99 -101.95 26.11
C LYS A 328 -157.05 -102.30 27.17
N HIS A 329 -156.98 -101.68 28.35
CA HIS A 329 -158.01 -101.84 29.38
C HIS A 329 -159.33 -101.16 29.01
N PHE A 330 -159.29 -99.96 28.43
CA PHE A 330 -160.48 -99.31 27.88
C PHE A 330 -161.10 -100.14 26.76
N GLN A 331 -160.29 -100.74 25.88
CA GLN A 331 -160.78 -101.64 24.84
C GLN A 331 -161.44 -102.89 25.42
N LYS A 332 -160.87 -103.49 26.47
CA LYS A 332 -161.51 -104.59 27.21
C LYS A 332 -162.82 -104.16 27.85
N PHE A 333 -162.90 -102.96 28.41
CA PHE A 333 -164.12 -102.42 29.00
C PHE A 333 -165.21 -102.19 27.95
N ILE A 334 -164.86 -101.61 26.80
CA ILE A 334 -165.77 -101.43 25.66
C ILE A 334 -166.28 -102.80 25.19
N ASN A 335 -165.39 -103.76 24.93
CA ASN A 335 -165.77 -105.11 24.52
C ASN A 335 -166.69 -105.80 25.54
N PHE A 336 -166.46 -105.58 26.84
CA PHE A 336 -167.31 -106.11 27.91
C PHE A 336 -168.71 -105.49 27.94
N ILE A 337 -168.83 -104.16 27.89
CA ILE A 337 -170.13 -103.47 27.95
C ILE A 337 -171.00 -103.77 26.72
N PHE A 338 -170.40 -103.85 25.54
CA PHE A 338 -171.16 -104.03 24.29
C PHE A 338 -171.44 -105.51 23.95
N HIS A 339 -171.03 -106.47 24.80
CA HIS A 339 -171.08 -107.91 24.51
C HIS A 339 -170.55 -108.26 23.11
N ALA A 340 -169.56 -107.49 22.64
CA ALA A 340 -169.04 -107.58 21.29
C ALA A 340 -167.92 -108.63 21.21
N LEU A 341 -167.91 -109.40 20.11
CA LEU A 341 -166.77 -110.25 19.77
C LEU A 341 -165.50 -109.39 19.61
N PRO A 342 -164.31 -109.89 20.01
CA PRO A 342 -163.05 -109.14 19.83
C PRO A 342 -162.93 -108.64 18.39
N GLY A 343 -162.64 -107.35 18.19
CA GLY A 343 -162.52 -106.71 16.88
C GLY A 343 -163.77 -105.95 16.41
N GLN A 344 -164.98 -106.25 16.93
CA GLN A 344 -166.21 -105.62 16.43
C GLN A 344 -166.51 -104.25 17.05
N ALA A 345 -165.96 -103.93 18.22
CA ALA A 345 -166.18 -102.64 18.90
C ALA A 345 -164.95 -101.71 18.84
N ASP A 346 -163.93 -102.07 18.04
CA ASP A 346 -162.67 -101.34 17.93
C ASP A 346 -162.89 -99.89 17.47
N TYR A 347 -163.89 -99.62 16.62
CA TYR A 347 -164.23 -98.28 16.10
C TYR A 347 -164.67 -97.25 17.16
N LEU A 348 -164.96 -97.69 18.39
CA LEU A 348 -165.37 -96.80 19.49
C LEU A 348 -164.18 -96.10 20.16
N LEU A 349 -162.94 -96.51 19.86
CA LEU A 349 -161.75 -95.79 20.28
C LEU A 349 -161.34 -94.72 19.26
N PRO A 350 -160.89 -93.54 19.71
CA PRO A 350 -160.27 -92.53 18.85
C PRO A 350 -159.14 -93.12 17.99
N PRO A 351 -158.98 -92.67 16.73
CA PRO A 351 -158.02 -93.23 15.78
C PRO A 351 -156.57 -93.15 16.28
N GLU A 352 -156.21 -92.12 17.04
CA GLU A 352 -154.88 -91.96 17.63
C GLU A 352 -154.55 -93.03 18.67
N LEU A 353 -155.58 -93.61 19.31
CA LEU A 353 -155.44 -94.69 20.27
C LEU A 353 -155.56 -96.09 19.63
N GLN A 354 -156.26 -96.19 18.49
CA GLN A 354 -156.30 -97.41 17.68
C GLN A 354 -154.93 -97.71 17.05
N GLU A 355 -154.20 -96.70 16.57
CA GLU A 355 -152.86 -96.89 16.01
C GLU A 355 -151.90 -97.56 17.01
N LEU A 356 -151.98 -97.20 18.29
CA LEU A 356 -151.22 -97.83 19.37
C LEU A 356 -151.54 -99.31 19.60
N ILE A 357 -152.80 -99.74 19.35
CA ILE A 357 -153.21 -101.15 19.48
C ILE A 357 -152.80 -101.94 18.22
N ASN A 358 -152.89 -101.33 17.04
CA ASN A 358 -152.60 -101.99 15.77
C ASN A 358 -151.10 -102.19 15.53
N LEU A 359 -150.23 -101.34 16.10
CA LEU A 359 -148.77 -101.48 16.03
C LEU A 359 -148.24 -102.78 16.67
N ASP A 360 -148.98 -103.39 17.59
CA ASP A 360 -148.60 -104.65 18.27
C ASP A 360 -149.05 -105.90 17.49
N ILE A 361 -150.12 -105.79 16.68
CA ILE A 361 -150.54 -106.86 15.76
C ILE A 361 -149.49 -107.05 14.65
N ASP A 362 -148.83 -105.96 14.23
CA ASP A 362 -147.72 -105.99 13.26
C ASP A 362 -146.35 -106.40 13.88
N GLU A 363 -146.19 -106.40 15.21
CA GLU A 363 -144.97 -106.91 15.89
C GLU A 363 -145.08 -108.36 16.38
N GLU A 364 -146.28 -108.88 16.69
CA GLU A 364 -146.48 -110.32 16.95
C GLU A 364 -146.33 -111.18 15.67
N ASP A 365 -146.67 -110.64 14.49
CA ASP A 365 -146.46 -111.30 13.19
C ASP A 365 -145.02 -111.23 12.66
N LYS A 366 -144.10 -110.51 13.33
CA LYS A 366 -142.65 -110.46 13.02
C LYS A 366 -141.78 -111.35 13.91
N LYS A 367 -142.37 -112.15 14.80
CA LYS A 367 -141.66 -113.16 15.62
C LYS A 367 -141.73 -114.59 15.05
N ILE A 368 -142.13 -114.73 13.78
CA ILE A 368 -141.98 -115.95 12.98
C ILE A 368 -141.10 -115.65 11.77
N GLU A 369 -139.82 -115.33 12.02
CA GLU A 369 -138.65 -115.72 11.21
C GLU A 369 -137.34 -115.55 12.01
#